data_AF-A0A2S9G963-F1
#
_entry.id   AF-A0A2S9G963-F1
#
_cell.length_a   1.000
_cell.length_b   1.000
_cell.length_c   1.000
_cell.angle_alpha   90.00
_cell.angle_beta   90.00
_cell.angle_gamma   90.00
#
_symmetry.space_group_name_H-M   'P 1'
#
loop_
_entity.id
_entity.type
_entity.pdbx_description
1 polymer ?
#
loop_
_entity_poly.entity_id
_entity_poly.type
_entity_poly.pdbx_seq_one_letter_code
_entity_poly.pdbx_strand_id
1 'polypeptide(L)' 'MPDPEPIREDLAEVLRRRALTEDAARADAVDRRHAAGGRTARENLDDLVDPGSFVEYGRFAIAPQRMRRDVDDLIA' A
#
# COMPACT_ATOMS: atom_id res chain seq x y z
N MET A 1 1.27 -21.46 -26.96
CA MET A 1 1.67 -20.90 -25.66
C MET A 1 0.83 -21.62 -24.62
N PRO A 2 1.42 -22.27 -23.61
CA PRO A 2 0.62 -22.83 -22.52
C PRO A 2 -0.12 -21.70 -21.80
N ASP A 3 -1.28 -22.02 -21.23
CA ASP A 3 -2.01 -21.10 -20.38
C ASP A 3 -1.17 -20.74 -19.14
N PRO A 4 -1.20 -19.48 -18.68
CA PRO A 4 -0.48 -19.11 -17.47
C PRO A 4 -1.01 -19.90 -16.28
N GLU A 5 -0.10 -20.45 -15.48
CA GLU A 5 -0.46 -21.14 -14.25
C GLU A 5 -1.25 -20.20 -13.32
N PRO A 6 -2.27 -20.71 -12.61
CA PRO A 6 -3.01 -19.92 -11.65
C PRO A 6 -2.08 -19.41 -10.54
N ILE A 7 -2.28 -18.15 -10.14
CA ILE A 7 -1.51 -17.53 -9.05
C ILE A 7 -1.76 -18.32 -7.76
N ARG A 8 -0.68 -18.69 -7.06
CA ARG A 8 -0.72 -19.33 -5.75
C ARG A 8 -1.46 -18.44 -4.74
N GLU A 9 -2.31 -19.04 -3.91
CA GLU A 9 -3.23 -18.30 -3.02
C GLU A 9 -2.51 -17.35 -2.04
N ASP A 10 -1.36 -17.77 -1.50
CA ASP A 10 -0.53 -16.95 -0.60
C ASP A 10 0.09 -15.72 -1.30
N LEU A 11 0.47 -15.85 -2.58
CA LEU A 11 0.99 -14.77 -3.41
C LEU A 11 -0.15 -13.80 -3.73
N ALA A 12 -1.33 -14.32 -4.05
CA ALA A 12 -2.51 -13.49 -4.22
C ALA A 12 -2.82 -12.69 -2.93
N GLU A 13 -2.68 -13.30 -1.76
CA GLU A 13 -2.86 -12.60 -0.47
C GLU A 13 -1.82 -11.50 -0.24
N VAL A 14 -0.54 -11.76 -0.50
CA VAL A 14 0.52 -10.74 -0.40
C VAL A 14 0.25 -9.57 -1.35
N LEU A 15 -0.17 -9.85 -2.58
CA LEU A 15 -0.51 -8.81 -3.57
C LEU A 15 -1.73 -8.00 -3.13
N ARG A 16 -2.77 -8.64 -2.59
CA ARG A 16 -3.93 -7.95 -2.02
C ARG A 16 -3.52 -7.01 -0.88
N ARG A 17 -2.76 -7.49 0.10
CA ARG A 17 -2.27 -6.65 1.20
C ARG A 17 -1.38 -5.50 0.72
N ARG A 18 -0.57 -5.73 -0.31
CA ARG A 18 0.25 -4.67 -0.92
C ARG A 18 -0.62 -3.57 -1.51
N ALA A 19 -1.66 -3.92 -2.25
CA ALA A 19 -2.56 -2.96 -2.88
C ALA A 19 -3.22 -2.02 -1.86
N LEU A 20 -3.57 -2.52 -0.66
CA LEU A 20 -4.14 -1.71 0.42
C LEU A 20 -3.19 -0.61 0.94
N THR A 21 -1.87 -0.78 0.76
CA THR A 21 -0.86 0.23 1.16
C THR A 21 -0.63 1.33 0.12
N GLU A 22 -1.25 1.21 -1.05
CA GLU A 22 -1.09 2.14 -2.16
C GLU A 22 -2.11 3.27 -2.09
N ASP A 23 -1.79 4.41 -2.72
CA ASP A 23 -2.68 5.57 -2.69
C ASP A 23 -3.99 5.30 -3.43
N ALA A 24 -3.98 4.40 -4.42
CA ALA A 24 -5.18 3.93 -5.12
C ALA A 24 -6.22 3.28 -4.19
N ALA A 25 -5.80 2.67 -3.07
CA ALA A 25 -6.71 2.09 -2.09
C ALA A 25 -7.29 3.11 -1.10
N ARG A 26 -6.82 4.37 -1.13
CA ARG A 26 -7.14 5.39 -0.11
C ARG A 26 -7.54 6.73 -0.74
N ALA A 27 -8.38 6.69 -1.77
CA ALA A 27 -8.80 7.87 -2.56
C ALA A 27 -9.23 9.05 -1.69
N ASP A 28 -10.10 8.83 -0.70
CA ASP A 28 -10.58 9.90 0.20
C ASP A 28 -9.46 10.59 1.01
N ALA A 29 -8.38 9.86 1.34
CA ALA A 29 -7.22 10.44 2.03
C ALA A 29 -6.33 11.23 1.07
N VAL A 30 -6.17 10.73 -0.15
CA VAL A 30 -5.43 11.40 -1.24
C VAL A 30 -6.12 12.71 -1.59
N ASP A 31 -7.42 12.68 -1.87
CA ASP A 31 -8.21 13.87 -2.25
C ASP A 31 -8.15 14.95 -1.17
N ARG A 32 -8.29 14.57 0.11
CA ARG A 32 -8.15 15.52 1.23
C ARG A 32 -6.75 16.12 1.31
N ARG A 33 -5.71 15.33 1.02
CA ARG A 33 -4.33 15.80 1.05
C ARG A 33 -4.07 16.80 -0.09
N HIS A 34 -4.52 16.48 -1.30
CA HIS A 34 -4.41 17.34 -2.48
C HIS A 34 -5.25 18.62 -2.35
N ALA A 35 -6.46 18.53 -1.82
CA ALA A 35 -7.32 19.70 -1.57
C ALA A 35 -6.68 20.69 -0.57
N ALA A 36 -5.85 20.19 0.34
CA ALA A 36 -5.05 21.02 1.25
C ALA A 36 -3.73 21.53 0.63
N GLY A 37 -3.48 21.29 -0.66
CA GLY A 37 -2.26 21.67 -1.36
C GLY A 37 -1.04 20.81 -1.00
N GLY A 38 -1.23 19.68 -0.31
CA GLY A 38 -0.17 18.75 0.04
C GLY A 38 -0.02 17.61 -0.96
N ARG A 39 1.12 16.93 -0.93
CA ARG A 39 1.38 15.66 -1.63
C ARG A 39 1.24 14.48 -0.67
N THR A 40 0.96 13.29 -1.21
CA THR A 40 1.00 12.04 -0.45
C THR A 40 2.45 11.64 -0.13
N ALA A 41 2.61 10.66 0.76
CA ALA A 41 3.95 10.12 1.04
C ALA A 41 4.56 9.42 -0.19
N ARG A 42 3.74 8.72 -1.00
CA ARG A 42 4.21 8.02 -2.21
C ARG A 42 4.61 9.01 -3.29
N GLU A 43 3.81 10.04 -3.53
CA GLU A 43 4.14 11.09 -4.50
C GLU A 43 5.44 11.82 -4.16
N ASN A 44 5.73 12.02 -2.86
CA ASN A 44 7.00 12.59 -2.44
C ASN A 44 8.17 11.64 -2.67
N LEU A 45 7.98 10.34 -2.45
CA LEU A 45 9.03 9.34 -2.70
C LEU A 45 9.35 9.24 -4.19
N ASP A 46 8.31 9.13 -5.03
CA ASP A 46 8.45 9.00 -6.49
C ASP A 46 9.16 10.20 -7.14
N ASP A 47 9.06 11.38 -6.53
CA ASP A 47 9.75 12.60 -6.97
C ASP A 47 11.19 12.71 -6.46
N LEU A 48 11.48 12.07 -5.33
CA LEU A 48 12.77 12.16 -4.66
C LEU A 48 13.78 11.12 -5.14
N VAL A 49 13.30 9.92 -5.53
CA VAL A 49 14.15 8.76 -5.84
C VAL A 49 14.10 8.42 -7.32
N ASP A 50 15.20 7.88 -7.86
CA ASP A 50 15.24 7.46 -9.26
C ASP A 50 14.21 6.34 -9.52
N PRO A 51 13.47 6.36 -10.63
CA PRO A 51 12.51 5.32 -10.98
C PRO A 51 13.13 3.92 -10.94
N GLY A 52 12.50 3.00 -10.22
CA GLY A 52 12.95 1.61 -10.07
C GLY A 52 14.09 1.39 -9.07
N SER A 53 14.60 2.44 -8.41
CA SER A 53 15.65 2.32 -7.39
C SER A 53 15.10 2.07 -5.97
N PHE A 54 13.83 2.39 -5.73
CA PHE A 54 13.25 2.34 -4.39
C PHE A 54 13.06 0.91 -3.89
N VAL A 55 13.73 0.57 -2.78
CA VAL A 55 13.54 -0.69 -2.04
C VAL A 55 12.91 -0.37 -0.70
N GLU A 56 11.70 -0.87 -0.48
CA GLU A 56 10.91 -0.55 0.70
C GLU A 56 11.04 -1.60 1.80
N TYR A 57 11.26 -1.12 3.02
CA TYR A 57 11.27 -1.94 4.24
C TYR A 57 10.10 -1.54 5.13
N GLY A 58 9.46 -2.53 5.75
CA GLY A 58 8.38 -2.29 6.72
C GLY A 58 7.01 -1.95 6.11
N ARG A 59 6.78 -2.23 4.81
CA ARG A 59 5.51 -1.95 4.11
C ARG A 59 4.25 -2.42 4.85
N PHE A 60 4.30 -3.60 5.50
CA PHE A 60 3.17 -4.20 6.20
C PHE A 60 3.12 -3.86 7.71
N ALA A 61 3.87 -2.86 8.15
CA ALA A 61 3.76 -2.37 9.51
C ALA A 61 2.37 -1.74 9.73
N ILE A 62 1.73 -2.10 10.84
CA ILE A 62 0.45 -1.54 11.27
C ILE A 62 0.60 -0.91 12.65
N ALA A 63 -0.35 -0.06 13.04
CA ALA A 63 -0.33 0.56 14.35
C ALA A 63 -0.33 -0.52 15.47
N PRO A 64 0.41 -0.31 16.58
CA PRO A 64 0.53 -1.28 17.66
C PRO A 64 -0.72 -1.29 18.56
N GLN A 65 -1.87 -1.65 17.97
CA GLN A 65 -3.19 -1.56 18.59
C GLN A 65 -3.99 -2.87 18.51
N ARG A 66 -3.32 -3.98 18.20
CA ARG A 66 -3.95 -5.30 18.01
C ARG A 66 -4.68 -5.83 19.25
N MET A 67 -4.38 -5.30 20.44
CA MET A 67 -5.08 -5.65 21.67
C MET A 67 -6.47 -4.99 21.79
N ARG A 68 -6.74 -3.94 21.01
CA ARG A 68 -7.94 -3.10 21.14
C ARG A 68 -8.71 -2.89 19.84
N ARG A 69 -8.18 -3.37 18.71
CA ARG A 69 -8.76 -3.26 17.38
C ARG A 69 -8.51 -4.54 16.62
N ASP A 70 -9.45 -4.88 15.74
CA ASP A 70 -9.25 -5.98 14.80
C ASP A 70 -8.03 -5.69 13.90
N VAL A 71 -7.37 -6.73 13.41
CA VAL A 71 -6.21 -6.57 12.54
C VAL A 71 -6.63 -6.02 11.18
N ASP A 72 -7.79 -6.42 10.66
CA ASP A 72 -8.30 -5.95 9.38
C ASP A 72 -8.64 -4.45 9.46
N ASP A 73 -9.19 -3.99 10.59
CA ASP A 73 -9.41 -2.56 10.88
C ASP A 73 -8.10 -1.75 10.93
N LEU A 74 -6.97 -2.40 11.22
CA LEU A 74 -5.64 -1.76 11.27
C LEU A 74 -4.91 -1.80 9.93
N ILE A 75 -5.33 -2.67 9.02
CA ILE A 75 -4.81 -2.80 7.65
C ILE A 75 -5.59 -1.91 6.67
N ALA A 76 -6.87 -1.67 6.95
CA ALA A 76 -7.80 -0.87 6.14
C ALA A 76 -7.40 0.61 5.98
#